data_AF-A0A0K1PRC6-F1
#
_entry.id   AF-A0A0K1PRC6-F1
#
_cell.length_a   1.000
_cell.length_b   1.000
_cell.length_c   1.000
_cell.angle_alpha   90.00
_cell.angle_beta   90.00
_cell.angle_gamma   90.00
#
_symmetry.space_group_name_H-M   'P 1'
#
loop_
_entity.id
_entity.type
_entity.pdbx_description
1 polymer ?
#
loop_
_entity_poly.entity_id
_entity_poly.type
_entity_poly.pdbx_seq_one_letter_code
_entity_poly.pdbx_strand_id
1 'polypeptide(L)'
;MGTTKGWGAQGMCEMSGSNAIGADSAEGPSDEAALSGVHSERVHSERVRFERETTPAPANPDLDAWGDPIPDVRPTRVPDFDVDAFARGALLPPDMPRLPVDVTVPLRTAAAPPADLALRLAFVLLHVDGRSTIRSIADSVALPVEETLDMFVELIGRGLVELGPTESSTGIPHSGDYRRR
;
A
#
# COMPACT_ATOMS: atom_id res chain seq x y z
N MET A 1 35.36 -35.75 16.90
CA MET A 1 36.26 -34.57 16.77
C MET A 1 35.78 -33.76 15.57
N GLY A 2 35.24 -32.57 15.80
CA GLY A 2 34.69 -31.72 14.74
C GLY A 2 34.19 -30.41 15.35
N THR A 3 34.95 -29.36 15.12
CA THR A 3 34.97 -28.03 15.75
C THR A 3 33.69 -27.22 15.59
N THR A 4 33.19 -26.68 16.71
CA THR A 4 32.15 -25.65 16.79
C THR A 4 32.72 -24.26 16.45
N LYS A 5 32.10 -23.56 15.49
CA LYS A 5 32.44 -22.18 15.11
C LYS A 5 31.59 -21.21 15.94
N GLY A 6 32.24 -20.47 16.84
CA GLY A 6 31.63 -19.46 17.69
C GLY A 6 31.19 -18.22 16.90
N TRP A 7 30.04 -17.67 17.28
CA TRP A 7 29.54 -16.39 16.79
C TRP A 7 30.02 -15.31 17.75
N GLY A 8 30.92 -14.45 17.28
CA GLY A 8 31.39 -13.28 18.02
C GLY A 8 30.33 -12.19 17.99
N ALA A 9 29.80 -11.85 19.16
CA ALA A 9 29.08 -10.61 19.40
C ALA A 9 30.11 -9.51 19.66
N GLN A 10 30.15 -8.49 18.80
CA GLN A 10 30.99 -7.32 19.01
C GLN A 10 30.38 -6.11 18.29
N GLY A 11 30.04 -5.07 19.05
CA GLY A 11 29.61 -3.80 18.49
C GLY A 11 28.70 -2.97 19.38
N MET A 12 29.16 -2.63 20.59
CA MET A 12 28.65 -1.48 21.33
C MET A 12 29.09 -0.20 20.60
N CYS A 13 28.13 0.64 20.22
CA CYS A 13 28.36 2.06 19.97
C CYS A 13 27.25 2.85 20.66
N GLU A 14 27.44 3.09 21.96
CA GLU A 14 26.80 4.19 22.65
C GLU A 14 27.32 5.50 22.03
N MET A 15 26.46 6.25 21.36
CA MET A 15 26.68 7.67 21.12
C MET A 15 25.65 8.46 21.91
N SER A 16 26.04 8.71 23.15
CA SER A 16 25.47 9.75 23.99
C SER A 16 25.84 11.10 23.37
N GLY A 17 24.83 11.85 22.93
CA GLY A 17 24.99 13.14 22.25
C GLY A 17 23.90 14.10 22.69
N SER A 18 24.00 14.56 23.94
CA SER A 18 23.23 15.67 24.49
C SER A 18 23.50 16.94 23.69
N ASN A 19 22.50 17.48 22.99
CA ASN A 19 22.52 18.88 22.54
C ASN A 19 21.35 19.62 23.18
N ALA A 20 21.70 20.38 24.21
CA ALA A 20 20.86 21.40 24.79
C ALA A 20 21.20 22.77 24.16
N ILE A 21 20.23 23.68 24.28
CA ILE A 21 20.35 25.15 24.22
C ILE A 21 20.22 25.76 22.82
N GLY A 22 19.16 26.55 22.67
CA GLY A 22 18.94 27.45 21.55
C GLY A 22 17.55 28.09 21.57
N ALA A 23 17.24 28.80 22.65
CA ALA A 23 16.16 29.78 22.64
C ALA A 23 16.69 31.06 21.97
N ASP A 24 16.10 31.51 20.87
CA ASP A 24 15.94 32.95 20.65
C ASP A 24 14.79 33.26 19.68
N SER A 25 13.90 34.10 20.21
CA SER A 25 13.01 35.08 19.63
C SER A 25 13.16 35.40 18.13
N ALA A 26 12.02 35.37 17.42
CA ALA A 26 11.65 36.44 16.50
C ALA A 26 10.14 36.39 16.25
N GLU A 27 9.39 37.13 17.07
CA GLU A 27 8.08 37.62 16.69
C GLU A 27 8.26 38.57 15.49
N GLY A 28 7.72 38.19 14.34
CA GLY A 28 7.57 39.06 13.17
C GLY A 28 6.09 39.37 12.95
N PRO A 29 5.70 40.65 12.82
CA PRO A 29 4.31 41.04 12.68
C PRO A 29 3.75 40.73 11.28
N SER A 30 2.45 40.48 11.31
CA SER A 30 1.43 40.67 10.29
C SER A 30 1.82 41.54 9.09
N ASP A 31 1.55 41.03 7.88
CA ASP A 31 1.07 41.87 6.79
C ASP A 31 0.06 41.11 5.93
N GLU A 32 -1.14 41.70 5.86
CA GLU A 32 -2.16 41.47 4.86
C GLU A 32 -1.64 41.79 3.45
N ALA A 33 -1.93 40.91 2.49
CA ALA A 33 -2.33 41.27 1.13
C ALA A 33 -2.64 39.94 0.42
N ALA A 34 -3.92 39.61 0.23
CA ALA A 34 -4.61 39.93 -1.02
C ALA A 34 -3.80 39.49 -2.24
N LEU A 35 -4.30 38.46 -2.93
CA LEU A 35 -4.48 38.35 -4.38
C LEU A 35 -4.95 36.91 -4.66
N SER A 36 -6.24 36.71 -4.93
CA SER A 36 -6.79 36.73 -6.29
C SER A 36 -6.21 35.62 -7.15
N GLY A 37 -6.95 34.53 -7.32
CA GLY A 37 -6.58 33.50 -8.28
C GLY A 37 -7.50 32.29 -8.30
N VAL A 38 -8.81 32.51 -8.36
CA VAL A 38 -9.77 31.45 -8.71
C VAL A 38 -9.57 31.13 -10.20
N HIS A 39 -8.56 30.33 -10.52
CA HIS A 39 -8.48 29.67 -11.82
C HIS A 39 -9.36 28.43 -11.76
N SER A 40 -10.66 28.68 -11.99
CA SER A 40 -11.60 27.66 -12.42
C SER A 40 -11.15 27.19 -13.79
N GLU A 41 -10.18 26.28 -13.82
CA GLU A 41 -9.85 25.55 -15.03
C GLU A 41 -11.04 24.66 -15.38
N ARG A 42 -11.80 25.20 -16.32
CA ARG A 42 -12.90 24.59 -17.03
C ARG A 42 -12.32 23.44 -17.86
N VAL A 43 -12.01 22.33 -17.20
CA VAL A 43 -11.61 21.08 -17.85
C VAL A 43 -12.72 20.76 -18.84
N HIS A 44 -12.41 20.94 -20.11
CA HIS A 44 -13.25 20.50 -21.20
C HIS A 44 -13.38 19.00 -21.06
N SER A 45 -14.55 18.56 -20.57
CA SER A 45 -14.98 17.18 -20.73
C SER A 45 -15.18 16.95 -22.22
N GLU A 46 -14.09 16.68 -22.93
CA GLU A 46 -14.13 15.99 -24.20
C GLU A 46 -14.85 14.67 -23.94
N ARG A 47 -16.13 14.65 -24.33
CA ARG A 47 -16.91 13.44 -24.47
C ARG A 47 -16.19 12.59 -25.51
N VAL A 48 -15.28 11.74 -25.03
CA VAL A 48 -14.77 10.62 -25.81
C VAL A 48 -15.98 9.71 -26.05
N ARG A 49 -16.62 9.89 -27.20
CA ARG A 49 -17.52 8.90 -27.78
C ARG A 49 -16.66 7.68 -28.08
N PHE A 50 -16.60 6.76 -27.14
CA PHE A 50 -16.25 5.38 -27.44
C PHE A 50 -17.36 4.84 -28.34
N GLU A 51 -17.19 5.02 -29.64
CA GLU A 51 -17.87 4.19 -30.62
C GLU A 51 -17.36 2.78 -30.36
N ARG A 52 -18.15 1.99 -29.61
CA ARG A 52 -17.96 0.56 -29.44
C ARG A 52 -18.08 -0.06 -30.83
N GLU A 53 -16.96 -0.11 -31.54
CA GLU A 53 -16.79 -0.93 -32.72
C GLU A 53 -16.96 -2.38 -32.25
N THR A 54 -18.19 -2.85 -32.35
CA THR A 54 -18.57 -4.21 -31.98
C THR A 54 -18.18 -5.06 -33.18
N THR A 55 -16.92 -5.46 -33.23
CA THR A 55 -16.43 -6.42 -34.22
C THR A 55 -17.29 -7.68 -34.09
N PRO A 56 -18.06 -8.07 -35.13
CA PRO A 56 -18.86 -9.29 -35.07
C PRO A 56 -17.92 -10.47 -34.84
N ALA A 57 -18.26 -11.32 -33.88
CA ALA A 57 -17.53 -12.54 -33.61
C ALA A 57 -17.44 -13.36 -34.91
N PRO A 58 -16.25 -13.86 -35.29
CA PRO A 58 -16.14 -14.73 -36.46
C PRO A 58 -17.06 -15.92 -36.24
N ALA A 59 -17.97 -16.14 -37.18
CA ALA A 59 -18.77 -17.36 -37.22
C ALA A 59 -17.78 -18.52 -37.35
N ASN A 60 -17.64 -19.33 -36.31
CA ASN A 60 -16.88 -20.58 -36.39
C ASN A 60 -17.60 -21.49 -37.39
N PRO A 61 -17.03 -21.75 -38.58
CA PRO A 61 -17.59 -22.75 -39.47
C PRO A 61 -17.28 -24.13 -38.89
N ASP A 62 -18.34 -24.93 -38.75
CA ASP A 62 -18.31 -26.39 -38.78
C ASP A 62 -17.36 -27.09 -37.79
N LEU A 63 -17.83 -27.19 -36.54
CA LEU A 63 -17.32 -28.13 -35.53
C LEU A 63 -18.03 -29.49 -35.55
N ASP A 64 -18.77 -29.82 -36.63
CA ASP A 64 -19.50 -31.09 -36.76
C ASP A 64 -18.68 -32.23 -37.40
N ALA A 65 -17.40 -31.99 -37.75
CA ALA A 65 -16.61 -32.95 -38.53
C ALA A 65 -15.68 -33.88 -37.72
N TRP A 66 -15.56 -33.71 -36.40
CA TRP A 66 -14.69 -34.56 -35.57
C TRP A 66 -15.49 -35.15 -34.40
N GLY A 67 -16.20 -36.24 -34.71
CA GLY A 67 -16.97 -37.03 -33.77
C GLY A 67 -16.13 -37.83 -32.77
N ASP A 68 -15.30 -37.13 -31.98
CA ASP A 68 -14.83 -37.66 -30.71
C ASP A 68 -15.71 -37.09 -29.59
N PRO A 69 -16.34 -37.93 -28.75
CA PRO A 69 -17.12 -37.45 -27.63
C PRO A 69 -16.19 -36.67 -26.70
N ILE A 70 -16.39 -35.34 -26.62
CA ILE A 70 -15.71 -34.50 -25.63
C ILE A 70 -16.04 -35.11 -24.26
N PRO A 71 -15.06 -35.68 -23.53
CA PRO A 71 -15.35 -36.22 -22.22
C PRO A 71 -15.74 -35.03 -21.35
N ASP A 72 -16.96 -35.07 -20.79
CA ASP A 72 -17.50 -34.07 -19.86
C ASP A 72 -16.73 -34.17 -18.53
N VAL A 73 -15.44 -33.87 -18.58
CA VAL A 73 -14.55 -33.75 -17.43
C VAL A 73 -14.70 -32.33 -16.93
N ARG A 74 -15.89 -31.99 -16.45
CA ARG A 74 -16.02 -30.82 -15.57
C ARG A 74 -15.15 -31.11 -14.35
N PRO A 75 -14.15 -30.28 -14.05
CA PRO A 75 -13.44 -30.37 -12.79
C PRO A 75 -14.37 -29.87 -11.68
N THR A 76 -15.36 -30.68 -11.29
CA THR A 76 -16.23 -30.43 -10.13
C THR A 76 -15.58 -30.87 -8.83
N ARG A 77 -14.31 -31.30 -8.89
CA ARG A 77 -13.57 -31.68 -7.70
C ARG A 77 -13.11 -30.40 -7.00
N VAL A 78 -13.84 -30.05 -5.94
CA VAL A 78 -13.44 -29.02 -4.99
C VAL A 78 -12.06 -29.44 -4.46
N PRO A 79 -11.02 -28.59 -4.57
CA PRO A 79 -9.72 -28.88 -3.96
C PRO A 79 -9.92 -29.10 -2.47
N ASP A 80 -9.32 -30.16 -1.92
CA ASP A 80 -9.35 -30.40 -0.49
C ASP A 80 -8.65 -29.23 0.21
N PHE A 81 -9.42 -28.42 0.93
CA PHE A 81 -8.91 -27.27 1.65
C PHE A 81 -8.22 -27.73 2.93
N ASP A 82 -6.89 -27.66 2.96
CA ASP A 82 -6.09 -28.01 4.14
C ASP A 82 -6.16 -26.87 5.18
N VAL A 83 -7.11 -27.02 6.11
CA VAL A 83 -7.31 -26.10 7.24
C VAL A 83 -6.05 -26.01 8.12
N ASP A 84 -5.26 -27.08 8.22
CA ASP A 84 -4.06 -27.12 9.05
C ASP A 84 -2.87 -26.40 8.39
N ALA A 85 -2.79 -26.41 7.06
CA ALA A 85 -1.84 -25.58 6.32
C ALA A 85 -2.18 -24.09 6.45
N PHE A 86 -3.47 -23.74 6.37
CA PHE A 86 -3.93 -22.36 6.59
C PHE A 86 -3.66 -21.88 8.02
N ALA A 87 -3.94 -22.72 9.03
CA ALA A 87 -3.67 -22.39 10.43
C ALA A 87 -2.17 -22.20 10.72
N ARG A 88 -1.30 -22.94 10.05
CA ARG A 88 0.16 -22.80 10.17
C ARG A 88 0.71 -21.52 9.53
N GLY A 89 0.12 -21.06 8.42
CA GLY A 89 0.42 -19.76 7.84
C GLY A 89 -0.07 -18.58 8.69
N ALA A 90 -1.11 -18.79 9.49
CA ALA A 90 -1.67 -17.77 10.39
C ALA A 90 -0.89 -17.58 11.71
N LEU A 91 0.18 -18.36 11.95
CA LEU A 91 1.08 -18.19 13.08
C LEU A 91 2.09 -17.05 12.83
N LEU A 92 1.56 -15.86 12.58
CA LEU A 92 2.32 -14.64 12.84
C LEU A 92 2.70 -14.63 14.34
N PRO A 93 3.89 -14.11 14.71
CA PRO A 93 4.29 -13.97 16.10
C PRO A 93 3.15 -13.32 16.90
N PRO A 94 2.76 -13.88 18.06
CA PRO A 94 1.61 -13.39 18.84
C PRO A 94 1.80 -11.95 19.34
N ASP A 95 3.03 -11.43 19.29
CA ASP A 95 3.38 -10.07 19.69
C ASP A 95 3.34 -9.05 18.55
N MET A 96 3.00 -9.46 17.32
CA MET A 96 2.76 -8.49 16.26
C MET A 96 1.31 -8.00 16.39
N PRO A 97 1.07 -6.76 16.84
CA PRO A 97 -0.29 -6.24 16.89
C PRO A 97 -0.86 -6.40 15.48
N ARG A 98 -2.00 -7.07 15.36
CA ARG A 98 -2.78 -7.13 14.12
C ARG A 98 -3.26 -5.71 13.86
N LEU A 99 -2.37 -4.88 13.32
CA LEU A 99 -2.70 -3.58 12.78
C LEU A 99 -3.81 -3.84 11.77
N PRO A 100 -5.01 -3.25 11.96
CA PRO A 100 -6.07 -3.45 11.01
C PRO A 100 -5.55 -2.88 9.69
N VAL A 101 -5.33 -3.76 8.71
CA VAL A 101 -4.81 -3.38 7.39
C VAL A 101 -5.68 -2.29 6.74
N ASP A 102 -6.93 -2.21 7.18
CA ASP A 102 -7.90 -1.19 6.80
C ASP A 102 -7.52 0.24 7.23
N VAL A 103 -6.61 0.44 8.20
CA VAL A 103 -6.22 1.79 8.70
C VAL A 103 -4.78 2.19 8.39
N THR A 104 -3.93 1.28 7.93
CA THR A 104 -2.53 1.62 7.66
C THR A 104 -2.40 2.40 6.36
N VAL A 105 -1.80 3.59 6.46
CA VAL A 105 -1.50 4.46 5.32
C VAL A 105 -0.01 4.35 4.99
N PRO A 106 0.36 3.75 3.84
CA PRO A 106 1.73 3.72 3.38
C PRO A 106 2.20 5.13 2.97
N LEU A 107 3.42 5.49 3.36
CA LEU A 107 4.11 6.73 3.03
C LEU A 107 5.31 6.42 2.13
N ARG A 108 5.48 7.17 1.04
CA ARG A 108 6.68 7.06 0.21
C ARG A 108 7.86 7.69 0.92
N THR A 109 9.01 7.02 0.89
CA THR A 109 10.26 7.59 1.36
C THR A 109 10.91 8.43 0.25
N ALA A 110 12.00 9.13 0.60
CA ALA A 110 12.82 9.84 -0.39
C ALA A 110 13.77 8.92 -1.19
N ALA A 111 13.74 7.61 -0.95
CA ALA A 111 14.61 6.66 -1.64
C ALA A 111 14.23 6.53 -3.13
N ALA A 112 15.23 6.53 -4.00
CA ALA A 112 15.02 6.31 -5.42
C ALA A 112 14.69 4.83 -5.69
N PRO A 113 13.66 4.53 -6.50
CA PRO A 113 13.35 3.14 -6.86
C PRO A 113 14.49 2.55 -7.71
N PRO A 114 14.91 1.31 -7.44
CA PRO A 114 15.98 0.68 -8.20
C PRO A 114 15.48 0.32 -9.61
N ALA A 115 16.39 0.28 -10.58
CA ALA A 115 16.05 0.07 -12.00
C ALA A 115 15.49 -1.34 -12.29
N ASP A 116 15.76 -2.31 -11.42
CA ASP A 116 15.31 -3.69 -11.50
C ASP A 116 14.02 -3.96 -10.69
N LEU A 117 13.34 -2.91 -10.22
CA LEU A 117 12.09 -3.07 -9.49
C LEU A 117 11.03 -3.72 -10.39
N ALA A 118 10.40 -4.79 -9.89
CA ALA A 118 9.35 -5.47 -10.62
C ALA A 118 8.23 -4.49 -11.00
N LEU A 119 7.73 -4.59 -12.24
CA LEU A 119 6.75 -3.65 -12.78
C LEU A 119 5.46 -3.58 -11.93
N ARG A 120 5.06 -4.70 -11.32
CA ARG A 120 3.92 -4.74 -10.37
C ARG A 120 4.19 -3.90 -9.12
N LEU A 121 5.37 -4.01 -8.52
CA LEU A 121 5.76 -3.21 -7.36
C LEU A 121 5.86 -1.72 -7.70
N ALA A 122 6.42 -1.39 -8.87
CA ALA A 122 6.47 -0.02 -9.36
C ALA A 122 5.07 0.57 -9.56
N PHE A 123 4.13 -0.25 -10.06
CA PHE A 123 2.74 0.14 -10.22
C PHE A 123 2.03 0.38 -8.88
N VAL A 124 2.21 -0.49 -7.88
CA VAL A 124 1.68 -0.27 -6.52
C VAL A 124 2.33 0.97 -5.90
N LEU A 125 3.64 1.15 -6.04
CA LEU A 125 4.38 2.30 -5.52
C LEU A 125 3.85 3.64 -6.07
N LEU A 126 3.39 3.65 -7.33
CA LEU A 126 2.77 4.83 -7.96
C LEU A 126 1.48 5.27 -7.24
N HIS A 127 0.75 4.32 -6.65
CA HIS A 127 -0.51 4.58 -5.94
C HIS A 127 -0.29 4.98 -4.47
N VAL A 128 0.95 4.98 -3.98
CA VAL A 128 1.27 5.42 -2.62
C VAL A 128 1.32 6.95 -2.58
N ASP A 129 0.20 7.56 -2.18
CA ASP A 129 -0.01 9.01 -2.11
C ASP A 129 0.10 9.57 -0.67
N GLY A 130 0.32 8.69 0.31
CA GLY A 130 0.34 9.03 1.73
C GLY A 130 -1.01 9.39 2.33
N ARG A 131 -2.11 9.04 1.65
CA ARG A 131 -3.50 9.28 2.11
C ARG A 131 -4.36 8.04 2.02
N SER A 132 -4.16 7.25 0.97
CA SER A 132 -4.91 6.05 0.67
C SER A 132 -4.43 4.88 1.54
N THR A 133 -5.35 4.13 2.11
CA THR A 133 -5.02 2.92 2.89
C THR A 133 -4.60 1.78 1.97
N ILE A 134 -3.93 0.76 2.51
CA ILE A 134 -3.53 -0.43 1.75
C ILE A 134 -4.72 -1.07 1.02
N ARG A 135 -5.88 -1.16 1.70
CA ARG A 135 -7.11 -1.69 1.10
C ARG A 135 -7.63 -0.81 -0.04
N SER A 136 -7.66 0.51 0.16
CA SER A 136 -8.09 1.44 -0.90
C SER A 136 -7.18 1.36 -2.13
N ILE A 137 -5.89 1.15 -1.91
CA ILE A 137 -4.92 0.95 -3.01
C ILE A 137 -5.22 -0.37 -3.71
N ALA A 138 -5.38 -1.47 -2.98
CA ALA A 138 -5.71 -2.80 -3.54
C ALA A 138 -6.96 -2.76 -4.42
N ASP A 139 -8.02 -2.11 -3.94
CA ASP A 139 -9.27 -1.91 -4.69
C ASP A 139 -9.03 -1.08 -5.96
N SER A 140 -8.23 -0.01 -5.88
CA SER A 140 -7.92 0.86 -7.03
C SER A 140 -7.09 0.17 -8.11
N VAL A 141 -6.18 -0.72 -7.73
CA VAL A 141 -5.34 -1.49 -8.67
C VAL A 141 -5.97 -2.83 -9.08
N ALA A 142 -7.17 -3.13 -8.58
CA ALA A 142 -7.89 -4.38 -8.80
C ALA A 142 -7.08 -5.64 -8.45
N LEU A 143 -6.33 -5.59 -7.34
CA LEU A 143 -5.56 -6.72 -6.81
C LEU A 143 -6.14 -7.23 -5.49
N PRO A 144 -5.98 -8.53 -5.17
CA PRO A 144 -6.30 -9.05 -3.85
C PRO A 144 -5.52 -8.29 -2.76
N VAL A 145 -6.17 -8.07 -1.60
CA VAL A 145 -5.54 -7.39 -0.46
C VAL A 145 -4.30 -8.14 0.02
N GLU A 146 -4.33 -9.47 0.01
CA GLU A 146 -3.19 -10.33 0.40
C GLU A 146 -1.98 -10.12 -0.53
N GLU A 147 -2.20 -10.18 -1.86
CA GLU A 147 -1.14 -9.93 -2.85
C GLU A 147 -0.60 -8.49 -2.72
N THR A 148 -1.46 -7.53 -2.43
CA THR A 148 -1.06 -6.13 -2.23
C THR A 148 -0.22 -5.96 -0.96
N LEU A 149 -0.55 -6.68 0.11
CA LEU A 149 0.25 -6.70 1.35
C LEU A 149 1.64 -7.26 1.13
N ASP A 150 1.76 -8.38 0.42
CA ASP A 150 3.07 -8.97 0.09
C ASP A 150 3.95 -7.99 -0.69
N MET A 151 3.36 -7.27 -1.64
CA MET A 151 4.03 -6.20 -2.38
C MET A 151 4.49 -5.06 -1.46
N PHE A 152 3.66 -4.63 -0.50
CA PHE A 152 4.04 -3.61 0.48
C PHE A 152 5.16 -4.08 1.41
N VAL A 153 5.13 -5.33 1.88
CA VAL A 153 6.22 -5.92 2.68
C VAL A 153 7.53 -5.88 1.89
N GLU A 154 7.51 -6.20 0.60
CA GLU A 154 8.69 -6.09 -0.25
C GLU A 154 9.16 -4.64 -0.43
N LEU A 155 8.25 -3.69 -0.67
CA LEU A 155 8.58 -2.26 -0.79
C LEU A 155 9.16 -1.68 0.51
N ILE A 156 8.67 -2.12 1.67
CA ILE A 156 9.20 -1.76 3.00
C ILE A 156 10.59 -2.36 3.19
N GLY A 157 10.79 -3.63 2.84
CA GLY A 157 12.10 -4.29 2.89
C GLY A 157 13.15 -3.59 2.02
N ARG A 158 12.73 -2.91 0.94
CA ARG A 158 13.57 -2.08 0.07
C ARG A 158 13.71 -0.63 0.53
N GLY A 159 13.03 -0.21 1.59
CA GLY A 159 13.05 1.16 2.11
C GLY A 159 12.37 2.19 1.21
N LEU A 160 11.48 1.77 0.29
CA LEU A 160 10.75 2.65 -0.63
C LEU A 160 9.45 3.17 -0.02
N VAL A 161 8.91 2.44 0.95
CA VAL A 161 7.67 2.76 1.66
C VAL A 161 7.88 2.56 3.15
N GLU A 162 7.30 3.43 3.95
CA GLU A 162 7.16 3.29 5.40
C GLU A 162 5.67 3.24 5.75
N LEU A 163 5.32 2.54 6.84
CA LEU A 163 3.95 2.55 7.34
C LEU A 163 3.80 3.75 8.26
N GLY A 164 2.96 4.71 7.87
CA GLY A 164 2.70 5.89 8.67
C GLY A 164 2.09 5.52 10.03
N PRO A 165 2.27 6.35 11.07
CA PRO A 165 1.52 6.16 12.30
C PRO A 165 0.05 6.20 11.91
N THR A 166 -0.68 5.10 12.16
CA THR A 166 -2.13 5.16 12.16
C THR A 166 -2.45 6.22 13.19
N GLU A 167 -2.88 7.39 12.76
CA GLU A 167 -3.28 8.47 13.64
C GLU A 167 -4.48 7.91 14.41
N SER A 168 -4.19 7.25 15.52
CA SER A 168 -5.14 6.51 16.31
C SER A 168 -5.91 7.53 17.10
N SER A 169 -6.73 8.32 16.39
CA SER A 169 -7.80 9.17 16.91
C SER A 169 -7.45 9.74 18.28
N THR A 170 -6.25 10.29 18.44
CA THR A 170 -5.78 10.77 19.74
C THR A 170 -6.24 12.19 19.84
N GLY A 171 -7.34 12.35 20.57
CA GLY A 171 -7.89 13.63 20.93
C GLY A 171 -9.02 14.05 20.01
N ILE A 172 -10.24 13.65 20.40
CA ILE A 172 -11.35 14.62 20.40
C ILE A 172 -10.72 15.93 20.89
N PRO A 173 -10.73 17.03 20.11
CA PRO A 173 -10.24 18.30 20.61
C PRO A 173 -11.00 18.54 21.89
N HIS A 174 -10.30 18.55 23.03
CA HIS A 174 -10.91 18.85 24.31
C HIS A 174 -11.36 20.29 24.15
N SER A 175 -12.63 20.45 23.75
CA SER A 175 -13.27 21.72 23.47
C SER A 175 -13.04 22.56 24.71
N GLY A 176 -12.08 23.49 24.58
CA GLY A 176 -11.66 24.31 25.70
C GLY A 176 -12.88 24.94 26.31
N ASP A 177 -13.07 24.71 27.60
CA ASP A 177 -13.98 25.47 28.44
C ASP A 177 -13.67 26.95 28.22
N TYR A 178 -14.50 27.61 27.41
CA TYR A 178 -14.51 29.05 27.24
C TYR A 178 -14.97 29.66 28.55
N ARG A 179 -14.05 29.81 29.51
CA ARG A 179 -14.28 30.48 30.78
C ARG A 179 -14.49 31.97 30.50
N ARG A 180 -15.76 32.34 30.24
CA ARG A 180 -16.21 33.74 30.15
C ARG A 180 -15.79 34.50 31.40
N ARG A 181 -15.09 35.62 31.20
CA ARG A 181 -15.02 36.72 32.18
C ARG A 181 -16.19 37.65 31.96
#